data_AF-A0AAW6E6S8-F1
#
_entry.id   AF-A0AAW6E6S8-F1
#
_cell.length_a   1.000
_cell.length_b   1.000
_cell.length_c   1.000
_cell.angle_alpha   90.00
_cell.angle_beta   90.00
_cell.angle_gamma   90.00
#
_symmetry.space_group_name_H-M   'P 1'
#
loop_
_entity.id
_entity.type
_entity.pdbx_description
1 polymer ?
#
loop_
_entity_poly.entity_id
_entity_poly.type
_entity_poly.pdbx_seq_one_letter_code
_entity_poly.pdbx_strand_id
1 'polypeptide(L)'
;MKFLKALGIGIATQLSVTILSVILLLAFCSVSPGGASVILSGVVALGAYIGFYFKFKKPNVGKAFYWLSFAFIPLVIHTIVMVLVYIHCEKDVAEALSRGTWFPALNYMPFVAMMPALVIIAVTTFITGFYELLDAKIKDRNTPDSTSDIKKELTKMTTVYDIYSFIEDLAPYRLQEGYDNSGLNVGEMSAEVRSVLVALDCTAEVAREACQRDFDLVLTHHPVIFRGLKTLVPNDPAVILAAGGKNALSMHTNFDSAEGGMNDVLCKMLGLKPESALHEENGVGCGYVCECDGMNVRELAQRAKDVLGCRVVRFSGGESEISRVGVCSGSGGSFLADAAEKGCQVLLTGDVKHDVFIDGENMGVSVIDAGHFYTENIFCEFIAGELKNKFSDLRVEIAVSNRDIVEVI
;
A
#
# COMPACT_ATOMS: atom_id res chain seq x y z
N MET A 1 -9.16 28.22 18.32
CA MET A 1 -8.78 28.67 16.96
C MET A 1 -9.10 30.15 16.67
N LYS A 2 -10.33 30.65 16.86
CA LYS A 2 -10.66 32.08 16.65
C LYS A 2 -9.93 33.05 17.60
N PHE A 3 -9.63 32.61 18.83
CA PHE A 3 -8.88 33.37 19.84
C PHE A 3 -7.39 33.61 19.47
N LEU A 4 -6.76 32.66 18.76
CA LEU A 4 -5.35 32.75 18.35
C LEU A 4 -5.15 33.59 17.08
N LYS A 5 -6.15 33.62 16.17
CA LYS A 5 -6.15 34.53 15.02
C LYS A 5 -6.32 36.00 15.42
N ALA A 6 -6.96 36.29 16.55
CA ALA A 6 -7.17 37.66 17.04
C ALA A 6 -5.90 38.33 17.61
N LEU A 7 -4.86 37.56 17.93
CA LEU A 7 -3.60 38.07 18.52
C LEU A 7 -2.49 38.35 17.49
N GLY A 8 -2.68 38.09 16.19
CA GLY A 8 -1.68 38.41 15.16
C GLY A 8 -0.37 37.59 15.22
N ILE A 9 -0.36 36.44 15.91
CA ILE A 9 0.84 35.63 16.26
C ILE A 9 1.31 34.73 15.09
N GLY A 10 1.03 35.08 13.83
CA GLY A 10 1.53 34.31 12.68
C GLY A 10 2.89 34.81 12.18
N ILE A 11 2.94 36.10 11.87
CA ILE A 11 4.11 36.75 11.26
C ILE A 11 4.94 37.46 12.34
N ALA A 12 4.30 37.95 13.41
CA ALA A 12 4.97 38.66 14.50
C ALA A 12 5.95 37.78 15.28
N THR A 13 5.69 36.48 15.40
CA THR A 13 6.50 35.50 16.16
C THR A 13 7.73 35.03 15.38
N GLN A 14 7.61 34.87 14.05
CA GLN A 14 8.77 34.59 13.21
C GLN A 14 9.66 35.83 13.10
N LEU A 15 9.07 37.02 12.93
CA LEU A 15 9.83 38.27 12.87
C LEU A 15 10.52 38.57 14.20
N SER A 16 9.88 38.30 15.35
CA SER A 16 10.48 38.52 16.66
C SER A 16 11.60 37.53 16.98
N VAL A 17 11.51 36.26 16.56
CA VAL A 17 12.60 35.28 16.71
C VAL A 17 13.80 35.62 15.84
N THR A 18 13.57 36.07 14.60
CA THR A 18 14.65 36.52 13.70
C THR A 18 15.32 37.79 14.21
N ILE A 19 14.54 38.79 14.65
CA ILE A 19 15.07 40.02 15.24
C ILE A 19 15.85 39.74 16.53
N LEU A 20 15.34 38.87 17.40
CA LEU A 20 16.03 38.48 18.64
C LEU A 20 17.35 37.74 18.35
N SER A 21 17.36 36.88 17.34
CA SER A 21 18.55 36.16 16.89
C SER A 21 19.61 37.10 16.31
N VAL A 22 19.19 38.12 15.55
CA VAL A 22 20.10 39.16 15.02
C VAL A 22 20.64 40.05 16.14
N ILE A 23 19.81 40.45 17.11
CA ILE A 23 20.25 41.23 18.29
C ILE A 23 21.25 40.43 19.13
N LEU A 24 21.01 39.14 19.36
CA LEU A 24 21.94 38.26 20.08
C LEU A 24 23.26 38.07 19.32
N LEU A 25 23.22 37.93 17.99
CA LEU A 25 24.41 37.86 17.15
C LEU A 25 25.23 39.16 17.19
N LEU A 26 24.57 40.32 17.12
CA LEU A 26 25.24 41.63 17.20
C LEU A 26 25.81 41.90 18.59
N ALA A 27 25.12 41.50 19.66
CA ALA A 27 25.64 41.59 21.03
C ALA A 27 26.86 40.69 21.28
N PHE A 28 26.95 39.54 20.60
CA PHE A 28 28.10 38.64 20.66
C PHE A 28 29.33 39.18 19.91
N CYS A 29 29.12 39.98 18.86
CA CYS A 29 30.19 40.63 18.09
C CYS A 29 30.99 41.66 18.89
N SER A 30 30.41 42.23 19.95
CA SER A 30 31.09 43.16 20.86
C SER A 30 32.14 42.51 21.76
N VAL A 31 32.28 41.17 21.76
CA VAL A 31 33.03 40.45 22.80
C VAL A 31 34.10 39.49 22.25
N SER A 32 34.22 39.25 20.94
CA SER A 32 35.23 38.33 20.39
C SER A 32 35.60 38.57 18.91
N PRO A 33 36.90 38.56 18.55
CA PRO A 33 37.38 38.65 17.16
C PRO A 33 36.91 37.52 16.23
N GLY A 34 36.43 36.38 16.77
CA GLY A 34 35.96 35.23 15.98
C GLY A 34 34.60 35.44 15.31
N GLY A 35 33.83 36.46 15.72
CA GLY A 35 32.46 36.71 15.24
C GLY A 35 32.37 37.07 13.75
N ALA A 36 33.42 37.62 13.15
CA ALA A 36 33.43 38.02 11.75
C ALA A 36 33.31 36.82 10.78
N SER A 37 33.87 35.66 11.12
CA SER A 37 33.75 34.44 10.29
C SER A 37 32.35 33.84 10.33
N VAL A 38 31.66 33.99 11.47
CA VAL A 38 30.27 33.55 11.68
C VAL A 38 29.30 34.43 10.89
N ILE A 39 29.55 35.73 10.81
CA ILE A 39 28.78 36.64 9.95
C ILE A 39 28.94 36.26 8.47
N LEU A 40 30.18 36.03 8.00
CA LEU A 40 30.41 35.76 6.59
C LEU A 40 29.76 34.44 6.15
N SER A 41 29.83 33.40 6.97
CA SER A 41 29.18 32.11 6.72
C SER A 41 27.65 32.20 6.80
N GLY A 42 27.11 32.96 7.76
CA GLY A 42 25.66 33.20 7.87
C GLY A 42 25.09 33.99 6.69
N VAL A 43 25.81 35.00 6.20
CA VAL A 43 25.41 35.81 5.02
C VAL A 43 25.46 34.99 3.74
N VAL A 44 26.47 34.13 3.56
CA VAL A 44 26.55 33.21 2.41
C VAL A 44 25.43 32.17 2.45
N ALA A 45 25.11 31.60 3.62
CA ALA A 45 23.99 30.67 3.79
C ALA A 45 22.64 31.34 3.51
N LEU A 46 22.44 32.59 3.97
CA LEU A 46 21.23 33.37 3.71
C LEU A 46 21.09 33.76 2.23
N GLY A 47 22.19 34.10 1.56
CA GLY A 47 22.22 34.37 0.12
C GLY A 47 21.90 33.13 -0.72
N ALA A 48 22.43 31.97 -0.34
CA ALA A 48 22.10 30.69 -0.96
C ALA A 48 20.64 30.31 -0.74
N TYR A 49 20.11 30.54 0.46
CA TYR A 49 18.70 30.33 0.81
C TYR A 49 17.75 31.19 -0.04
N ILE A 50 18.02 32.50 -0.16
CA ILE A 50 17.22 33.42 -0.98
C ILE A 50 17.27 33.01 -2.46
N GLY A 51 18.47 32.69 -2.98
CA GLY A 51 18.64 32.22 -4.36
C GLY A 51 17.89 30.93 -4.67
N PHE A 52 17.83 29.99 -3.72
CA PHE A 52 17.09 28.73 -3.87
C PHE A 52 15.58 28.91 -3.75
N TYR A 53 15.13 29.77 -2.82
CA TYR A 53 13.71 30.10 -2.59
C TYR A 53 13.04 30.70 -3.83
N PHE A 54 13.75 31.57 -4.56
CA PHE A 54 13.21 32.20 -5.76
C PHE A 54 13.32 31.34 -7.03
N LYS A 55 14.21 30.33 -7.08
CA LYS A 55 14.46 29.53 -8.28
C LYS A 55 13.54 28.31 -8.43
N PHE A 56 12.93 27.81 -7.36
CA PHE A 56 12.08 26.61 -7.39
C PHE A 56 10.69 26.85 -6.81
N LYS A 57 9.79 27.36 -7.65
CA LYS A 57 8.38 27.60 -7.32
C LYS A 57 7.48 26.54 -7.97
N LYS A 58 7.38 25.31 -7.40
CA LYS A 58 6.23 24.38 -7.58
C LYS A 58 6.09 23.39 -6.42
N PRO A 59 4.89 22.83 -6.15
CA PRO A 59 4.53 22.38 -4.82
C PRO A 59 4.51 20.85 -4.63
N ASN A 60 4.92 20.50 -3.41
CA ASN A 60 4.48 19.35 -2.59
C ASN A 60 5.31 18.06 -2.63
N VAL A 61 5.45 17.52 -1.41
CA VAL A 61 6.13 16.30 -0.94
C VAL A 61 7.67 16.36 -0.82
N GLY A 62 8.40 17.03 -1.73
CA GLY A 62 9.86 17.18 -1.57
C GLY A 62 10.30 18.10 -0.42
N LYS A 63 9.47 19.06 0.00
CA LYS A 63 9.93 20.20 0.79
C LYS A 63 10.53 19.82 2.15
N ALA A 64 9.93 18.90 2.92
CA ALA A 64 10.41 18.56 4.26
C ALA A 64 11.78 17.85 4.28
N PHE A 65 12.03 16.97 3.30
CA PHE A 65 13.30 16.25 3.20
C PHE A 65 14.45 17.19 2.77
N TYR A 66 14.15 18.17 1.91
CA TYR A 66 15.09 19.21 1.52
C TYR A 66 15.44 20.17 2.67
N TRP A 67 14.47 20.52 3.52
CA TRP A 67 14.70 21.33 4.73
C TRP A 67 15.60 20.66 5.74
N LEU A 68 15.38 19.36 6.01
CA LEU A 68 16.23 18.58 6.91
C LEU A 68 17.66 18.47 6.38
N SER A 69 17.82 18.25 5.07
CA SER A 69 19.13 18.08 4.46
C SER A 69 19.95 19.37 4.46
N PHE A 70 19.34 20.54 4.16
CA PHE A 70 20.10 21.79 4.04
C PHE A 70 20.40 22.50 5.36
N ALA A 71 19.60 22.31 6.41
CA ALA A 71 19.87 22.92 7.72
C ALA A 71 20.72 22.00 8.63
N PHE A 72 20.51 20.69 8.55
CA PHE A 72 21.15 19.73 9.47
C PHE A 72 22.56 19.35 9.03
N ILE A 73 22.81 19.21 7.73
CA ILE A 73 24.14 18.83 7.21
C ILE A 73 25.21 19.88 7.54
N PRO A 74 25.00 21.21 7.33
CA PRO A 74 25.99 22.21 7.71
C PRO A 74 26.23 22.27 9.21
N LEU A 75 25.19 22.06 10.03
CA LEU A 75 25.32 22.04 11.50
C LEU A 75 26.16 20.86 11.97
N VAL A 76 25.92 19.66 11.44
CA VAL A 76 26.70 18.45 11.74
C VAL A 76 28.15 18.60 11.27
N ILE A 77 28.38 19.14 10.07
CA ILE A 77 29.73 19.43 9.57
C ILE A 77 30.43 20.44 10.48
N HIS A 78 29.74 21.51 10.91
CA HIS A 78 30.31 22.51 11.81
C HIS A 78 30.69 21.90 13.18
N THR A 79 29.84 21.05 13.75
CA THR A 79 30.13 20.33 14.99
C THR A 79 31.35 19.41 14.84
N ILE A 80 31.45 18.64 13.75
CA ILE A 80 32.59 17.75 13.48
C ILE A 80 33.88 18.56 13.32
N VAL A 81 33.86 19.68 12.60
CA VAL A 81 35.02 20.55 12.43
C VAL A 81 35.48 21.14 13.77
N MET A 82 34.54 21.59 14.62
CA MET A 82 34.88 22.11 15.96
C MET A 82 35.50 21.03 16.86
N VAL A 83 34.99 19.80 16.82
CA VAL A 83 35.55 18.66 17.59
C VAL A 83 36.94 18.29 17.07
N LEU A 84 37.17 18.26 15.76
CA LEU A 84 38.47 17.95 15.19
C LEU A 84 39.52 19.04 15.48
N VAL A 85 39.12 20.32 15.42
CA VAL A 85 39.99 21.45 15.81
C VAL A 85 40.33 21.36 17.31
N TYR A 86 39.36 21.00 18.16
CA TYR A 86 39.59 20.78 19.59
C TYR A 86 40.63 19.67 19.84
N ILE A 87 40.48 18.51 19.19
CA ILE A 87 41.42 17.37 19.29
C ILE A 87 42.82 17.74 18.75
N HIS A 88 42.88 18.55 17.69
CA HIS A 88 44.16 18.97 17.11
C HIS A 88 44.90 19.98 18.01
N CYS A 89 44.17 20.89 18.65
CA CYS A 89 44.73 21.84 19.61
C CYS A 89 45.17 21.17 20.92
N GLU A 90 44.61 20.02 21.31
CA GLU A 90 45.01 19.26 22.51
C GLU A 90 46.48 18.82 22.50
N LYS A 91 47.07 18.61 21.31
CA LYS A 91 48.50 18.25 21.19
C LYS A 91 49.44 19.36 21.68
N ASP A 92 49.05 20.63 21.54
CA ASP A 92 49.83 21.79 22.03
C ASP A 92 49.50 22.16 23.49
N VAL A 93 48.37 21.70 24.02
CA VAL A 93 47.93 22.00 25.40
C VAL A 93 48.77 21.24 26.44
N ALA A 94 49.13 19.99 26.17
CA ALA A 94 49.97 19.19 27.06
C ALA A 94 51.39 19.78 27.22
N GLU A 95 51.97 20.31 26.14
CA GLU A 95 53.26 20.97 26.17
C GLU A 95 53.19 22.35 26.85
N ALA A 96 52.12 23.12 26.63
CA ALA A 96 51.92 24.41 27.27
C ALA A 96 51.66 24.33 28.79
N LEU A 97 50.91 23.32 29.25
CA LEU A 97 50.69 23.06 30.69
C LEU A 97 51.99 22.71 31.42
N SER A 98 52.90 22.00 30.76
CA SER A 98 54.22 21.65 31.32
C SER A 98 55.14 22.87 31.54
N ARG A 99 54.87 23.99 30.86
CA ARG A 99 55.65 25.24 30.94
C ARG A 99 55.00 26.31 31.83
N GLY A 100 53.87 26.02 32.47
CA GLY A 100 53.20 26.91 33.44
C GLY A 100 52.54 28.16 32.84
N THR A 101 52.42 28.26 31.53
CA THR A 101 51.76 29.40 30.87
C THR A 101 50.26 29.15 30.70
N TRP A 102 49.43 29.97 31.34
CA TRP A 102 47.97 29.95 31.16
C TRP A 102 47.59 30.73 29.88
N PHE A 103 46.86 30.10 28.96
CA PHE A 103 46.30 30.78 27.78
C PHE A 103 44.97 31.48 28.13
N PRO A 104 44.77 32.77 27.77
CA PRO A 104 43.49 33.47 27.97
C PRO A 104 42.38 33.11 26.96
N ALA A 105 42.64 32.23 25.98
CA ALA A 105 41.76 32.04 24.83
C ALA A 105 40.70 30.93 24.95
N LEU A 106 40.69 30.16 26.05
CA LEU A 106 39.72 29.09 26.27
C LEU A 106 39.08 29.23 27.65
N ASN A 107 38.26 30.27 27.80
CA ASN A 107 37.23 30.24 28.82
C ASN A 107 36.28 29.09 28.46
N TYR A 108 36.16 28.09 29.33
CA TYR A 108 35.29 26.89 29.16
C TYR A 108 33.78 27.23 29.27
N MET A 109 33.45 28.46 29.66
CA MET A 109 32.08 28.93 29.88
C MET A 109 31.19 29.08 28.63
N PRO A 110 31.66 29.49 27.43
CA PRO A 110 30.78 29.75 26.30
C PRO A 110 30.09 28.47 25.79
N PHE A 111 30.78 27.33 25.74
CA PHE A 111 30.19 26.10 25.20
C PHE A 111 29.11 25.51 26.12
N VAL A 112 29.37 25.46 27.43
CA VAL A 112 28.39 25.01 28.43
C VAL A 112 27.21 25.99 28.52
N ALA A 113 27.46 27.29 28.36
CA ALA A 113 26.39 28.30 28.30
C ALA A 113 25.57 28.26 27.01
N MET A 114 26.12 27.74 25.90
CA MET A 114 25.44 27.63 24.60
C MET A 114 24.58 26.37 24.46
N MET A 115 24.86 25.31 25.21
CA MET A 115 24.11 24.03 25.14
C MET A 115 22.59 24.19 25.35
N PRO A 116 22.10 24.96 26.34
CA PRO A 116 20.67 25.17 26.51
C PRO A 116 20.02 25.86 25.30
N ALA A 117 20.70 26.84 24.71
CA ALA A 117 20.21 27.57 23.54
C ALA A 117 20.16 26.67 22.29
N LEU A 118 21.16 25.83 22.08
CA LEU A 118 21.20 24.88 20.97
C LEU A 118 20.12 23.80 21.09
N VAL A 119 19.86 23.31 22.31
CA VAL A 119 18.77 22.35 22.56
C VAL A 119 17.42 23.01 22.31
N ILE A 120 17.21 24.25 22.76
CA ILE A 120 15.96 24.98 22.50
C ILE A 120 15.75 25.18 21.00
N ILE A 121 16.80 25.55 20.24
CA ILE A 121 16.71 25.74 18.79
C ILE A 121 16.38 24.41 18.10
N ALA A 122 17.03 23.31 18.48
CA ALA A 122 16.78 21.99 17.90
C ALA A 122 15.34 21.52 18.18
N VAL A 123 14.88 21.64 19.43
CA VAL A 123 13.53 21.26 19.85
C VAL A 123 12.47 22.14 19.17
N THR A 124 12.71 23.45 19.09
CA THR A 124 11.77 24.38 18.45
C THR A 124 11.68 24.09 16.95
N THR A 125 12.81 23.87 16.28
CA THR A 125 12.84 23.53 14.85
C THR A 125 12.13 22.21 14.57
N PHE A 126 12.34 21.19 15.42
CA PHE A 126 11.66 19.91 15.32
C PHE A 126 10.15 20.05 15.51
N ILE A 127 9.72 20.77 16.55
CA ILE A 127 8.31 21.00 16.86
C ILE A 127 7.63 21.81 15.74
N THR A 128 8.24 22.90 15.26
CA THR A 128 7.68 23.72 14.18
C THR A 128 7.61 22.94 12.87
N GLY A 129 8.66 22.18 12.52
CA GLY A 129 8.65 21.31 11.34
C GLY A 129 7.58 20.22 11.44
N PHE A 130 7.36 19.66 12.63
CA PHE A 130 6.31 18.67 12.86
C PHE A 130 4.90 19.28 12.78
N TYR A 131 4.70 20.49 13.32
CA TYR A 131 3.43 21.22 13.19
C TYR A 131 3.11 21.61 11.75
N GLU A 132 4.11 22.03 10.95
CA GLU A 132 3.90 22.33 9.54
C GLU A 132 3.61 21.06 8.72
N LEU A 133 4.20 19.92 9.09
CA LEU A 133 3.88 18.62 8.47
C LEU A 133 2.45 18.19 8.79
N LEU A 134 2.01 18.37 10.04
CA LEU A 134 0.64 18.10 10.46
C LEU A 134 -0.36 19.07 9.79
N ASP A 135 -0.05 20.36 9.72
CA ASP A 135 -0.91 21.36 9.07
C ASP A 135 -1.00 21.12 7.55
N ALA A 136 0.08 20.68 6.91
CA ALA A 136 0.06 20.25 5.51
C ALA A 136 -0.83 19.02 5.32
N LYS A 137 -0.72 17.99 6.19
CA LYS A 137 -1.54 16.77 6.14
C LYS A 137 -3.01 17.02 6.46
N ILE A 138 -3.32 18.06 7.25
CA ILE A 138 -4.68 18.47 7.62
C ILE A 138 -5.30 19.39 6.54
N LYS A 139 -4.53 20.28 5.91
CA LYS A 139 -4.99 21.13 4.80
C LYS A 139 -5.19 20.36 3.49
N ASP A 140 -4.40 19.33 3.24
CA ASP A 140 -4.59 18.38 2.13
C ASP A 140 -5.94 17.63 2.25
N ARG A 141 -6.52 17.56 3.46
CA ARG A 141 -7.84 16.97 3.70
C ARG A 141 -9.03 17.95 3.65
N ASN A 142 -8.83 19.28 3.68
CA ASN A 142 -9.91 20.21 4.06
C ASN A 142 -10.01 21.54 3.29
N THR A 143 -9.43 21.70 2.08
CA THR A 143 -9.67 22.92 1.28
C THR A 143 -9.70 22.65 -0.23
N PRO A 144 -10.85 22.76 -0.91
CA PRO A 144 -10.93 22.85 -2.37
C PRO A 144 -10.74 24.32 -2.80
N ASP A 145 -9.85 24.61 -3.76
CA ASP A 145 -9.56 25.99 -4.19
C ASP A 145 -9.89 26.24 -5.67
N SER A 146 -11.08 26.81 -5.88
CA SER A 146 -11.48 27.59 -7.06
C SER A 146 -11.59 26.82 -8.40
N THR A 147 -12.30 27.41 -9.33
CA THR A 147 -12.67 26.90 -10.68
C THR A 147 -11.55 26.29 -11.54
N SER A 148 -10.28 26.40 -11.17
CA SER A 148 -9.19 25.62 -11.79
C SER A 148 -9.14 24.18 -11.30
N ASP A 149 -9.46 23.92 -10.03
CA ASP A 149 -9.48 22.59 -9.44
C ASP A 149 -10.68 21.79 -9.96
N ILE A 150 -11.82 22.44 -10.23
CA ILE A 150 -12.94 21.81 -10.93
C ILE A 150 -12.51 21.31 -12.32
N LYS A 151 -11.68 22.09 -13.05
CA LYS A 151 -11.11 21.66 -14.34
C LYS A 151 -9.98 20.62 -14.23
N LYS A 152 -9.28 20.58 -13.09
CA LYS A 152 -8.13 19.69 -12.85
C LYS A 152 -8.55 18.34 -12.25
N GLU A 153 -9.60 18.32 -11.42
CA GLU A 153 -10.34 17.11 -11.05
C GLU A 153 -11.01 16.49 -12.28
N LEU A 154 -11.51 17.32 -13.21
CA LEU A 154 -12.02 16.87 -14.51
C LEU A 154 -10.94 16.37 -15.49
N THR A 155 -9.64 16.38 -15.13
CA THR A 155 -8.53 15.94 -16.01
C THR A 155 -7.44 15.13 -15.30
N LYS A 156 -7.65 14.66 -14.06
CA LYS A 156 -6.73 13.67 -13.47
C LYS A 156 -7.03 12.33 -14.13
N MET A 157 -6.21 11.98 -15.12
CA MET A 157 -6.23 10.65 -15.74
C MET A 157 -6.04 9.59 -14.66
N THR A 158 -6.91 8.58 -14.63
CA THR A 158 -6.76 7.42 -13.76
C THR A 158 -5.46 6.71 -14.13
N THR A 159 -4.70 6.28 -13.13
CA THR A 159 -3.46 5.52 -13.30
C THR A 159 -3.59 4.10 -12.78
N VAL A 160 -2.65 3.23 -13.13
CA VAL A 160 -2.54 1.88 -12.55
C VAL A 160 -2.47 1.96 -11.01
N TYR A 161 -1.78 2.97 -10.46
CA TYR A 161 -1.72 3.20 -9.02
C TYR A 161 -3.09 3.52 -8.40
N ASP A 162 -3.94 4.29 -9.09
CA ASP A 162 -5.28 4.59 -8.58
C ASP A 162 -6.14 3.32 -8.53
N ILE A 163 -6.02 2.43 -9.52
CA ILE A 163 -6.67 1.10 -9.50
C ILE A 163 -6.07 0.23 -8.39
N TYR A 164 -4.75 0.11 -8.31
CA TYR A 164 -4.06 -0.63 -7.25
C TYR A 164 -4.48 -0.17 -5.85
N SER A 165 -4.58 1.14 -5.64
CA SER A 165 -4.98 1.70 -4.33
C SER A 165 -6.44 1.40 -4.02
N PHE A 166 -7.32 1.42 -5.03
CA PHE A 166 -8.70 0.98 -4.86
C PHE A 166 -8.78 -0.50 -4.46
N ILE A 167 -7.94 -1.34 -5.05
CA ILE A 167 -7.83 -2.76 -4.66
C ILE A 167 -7.34 -2.89 -3.23
N GLU A 168 -6.31 -2.14 -2.81
CA GLU A 168 -5.82 -2.17 -1.43
C GLU A 168 -6.90 -1.80 -0.40
N ASP A 169 -7.81 -0.90 -0.75
CA ASP A 169 -8.95 -0.54 0.10
C ASP A 169 -10.02 -1.67 0.16
N LEU A 170 -10.27 -2.33 -0.97
CA LEU A 170 -11.30 -3.38 -1.12
C LEU A 170 -10.83 -4.73 -0.56
N ALA A 171 -9.61 -5.13 -0.92
CA ALA A 171 -8.98 -6.40 -0.60
C ALA A 171 -7.48 -6.16 -0.32
N PRO A 172 -7.12 -5.77 0.92
CA PRO A 172 -5.76 -5.37 1.26
C PRO A 172 -4.73 -6.44 0.89
N TYR A 173 -3.66 -6.05 0.20
CA TYR A 173 -2.59 -6.95 -0.24
C TYR A 173 -1.87 -7.64 0.93
N ARG A 174 -1.99 -7.12 2.15
CA ARG A 174 -1.48 -7.80 3.37
C ARG A 174 -2.23 -9.09 3.73
N LEU A 175 -3.41 -9.32 3.15
CA LEU A 175 -4.20 -10.53 3.33
C LEU A 175 -3.74 -11.66 2.40
N GLN A 176 -2.84 -11.40 1.45
CA GLN A 176 -2.37 -12.44 0.55
C GLN A 176 -1.52 -13.47 1.31
N GLU A 177 -1.60 -14.72 0.87
CA GLU A 177 -0.76 -15.79 1.36
C GLU A 177 0.72 -15.57 1.06
N GLY A 178 1.61 -16.13 1.88
CA GLY A 178 3.05 -15.90 1.76
C GLY A 178 3.68 -16.40 0.44
N TYR A 179 2.98 -17.27 -0.29
CA TYR A 179 3.41 -17.76 -1.60
C TYR A 179 2.77 -17.01 -2.78
N ASP A 180 1.81 -16.13 -2.51
CA ASP A 180 1.03 -15.45 -3.53
C ASP A 180 1.82 -14.34 -4.24
N ASN A 181 1.30 -13.85 -5.37
CA ASN A 181 1.86 -12.74 -6.13
C ASN A 181 0.78 -11.75 -6.61
N SER A 182 -0.06 -11.29 -5.66
CA SER A 182 -1.07 -10.26 -5.89
C SER A 182 -0.43 -8.87 -6.05
N GLY A 183 -1.05 -8.00 -6.85
CA GLY A 183 -0.56 -6.66 -7.15
C GLY A 183 -0.09 -6.51 -8.61
N LEU A 184 0.93 -5.68 -8.84
CA LEU A 184 1.44 -5.42 -10.18
C LEU A 184 2.28 -6.58 -10.69
N ASN A 185 1.80 -7.24 -11.74
CA ASN A 185 2.54 -8.31 -12.43
C ASN A 185 3.25 -7.81 -13.69
N VAL A 186 2.67 -6.87 -14.43
CA VAL A 186 3.24 -6.32 -15.67
C VAL A 186 2.99 -4.82 -15.76
N GLY A 187 3.98 -4.04 -16.19
CA GLY A 187 3.83 -2.61 -16.47
C GLY A 187 4.35 -1.69 -15.37
N GLU A 188 3.74 -0.52 -15.23
CA GLU A 188 4.18 0.52 -14.28
C GLU A 188 3.00 1.19 -13.55
N MET A 189 3.19 1.52 -12.27
CA MET A 189 2.15 2.16 -11.44
C MET A 189 1.72 3.54 -11.96
N SER A 190 2.62 4.26 -12.64
CA SER A 190 2.38 5.59 -13.20
C SER A 190 1.61 5.60 -14.52
N ALA A 191 1.41 4.44 -15.17
CA ALA A 191 0.77 4.38 -16.47
C ALA A 191 -0.69 4.85 -16.38
N GLU A 192 -1.12 5.65 -17.37
CA GLU A 192 -2.51 6.06 -17.52
C GLU A 192 -3.38 4.88 -17.94
N VAL A 193 -4.58 4.80 -17.36
CA VAL A 193 -5.57 3.76 -17.60
C VAL A 193 -6.85 4.46 -18.05
N ARG A 194 -7.30 4.15 -19.27
CA ARG A 194 -8.61 4.57 -19.80
C ARG A 194 -9.54 3.37 -19.96
N SER A 195 -8.97 2.17 -19.93
CA SER A 195 -9.68 0.93 -20.17
C SER A 195 -9.09 -0.25 -19.38
N VAL A 196 -9.97 -1.06 -18.80
CA VAL A 196 -9.64 -2.25 -18.02
C VAL A 196 -10.33 -3.47 -18.60
N LEU A 197 -9.55 -4.50 -18.93
CA LEU A 197 -10.05 -5.82 -19.29
C LEU A 197 -9.99 -6.73 -18.07
N VAL A 198 -11.13 -7.26 -17.64
CA VAL A 198 -11.24 -8.16 -16.49
C VAL A 198 -11.28 -9.61 -16.96
N ALA A 199 -10.56 -10.49 -16.27
CA ALA A 199 -10.63 -11.94 -16.48
C ALA A 199 -10.36 -12.70 -15.17
N LEU A 200 -10.78 -13.96 -15.08
CA LEU A 200 -10.33 -14.82 -13.97
C LEU A 200 -8.86 -15.17 -14.18
N ASP A 201 -8.57 -15.73 -15.35
CA ASP A 201 -7.23 -16.15 -15.80
C ASP A 201 -6.74 -15.31 -16.98
N CYS A 202 -5.50 -14.81 -16.91
CA CYS A 202 -4.86 -14.19 -18.06
C CYS A 202 -4.24 -15.26 -18.97
N THR A 203 -5.05 -15.91 -19.80
CA THR A 203 -4.53 -16.80 -20.85
C THR A 203 -3.81 -16.00 -21.95
N ALA A 204 -3.06 -16.69 -22.80
CA ALA A 204 -2.46 -16.05 -23.98
C ALA A 204 -3.53 -15.46 -24.93
N GLU A 205 -4.75 -16.01 -24.94
CA GLU A 205 -5.89 -15.50 -25.69
C GLU A 205 -6.39 -14.18 -25.08
N VAL A 206 -6.55 -14.13 -23.74
CA VAL A 206 -6.92 -12.90 -23.01
C VAL A 206 -5.87 -11.80 -23.19
N ALA A 207 -4.57 -12.13 -23.10
CA ALA A 207 -3.50 -11.16 -23.31
C ALA A 207 -3.50 -10.60 -24.75
N ARG A 208 -3.74 -11.45 -25.75
CA ARG A 208 -3.89 -11.01 -27.15
C ARG A 208 -5.15 -10.16 -27.36
N GLU A 209 -6.26 -10.54 -26.73
CA GLU A 209 -7.51 -9.78 -26.77
C GLU A 209 -7.29 -8.36 -26.22
N ALA A 210 -6.63 -8.24 -25.07
CA ALA A 210 -6.27 -6.94 -24.49
C ALA A 210 -5.47 -6.07 -25.46
N CYS A 211 -4.47 -6.66 -26.14
CA CYS A 211 -3.66 -5.95 -27.12
C CYS A 211 -4.47 -5.55 -28.37
N GLN A 212 -5.27 -6.47 -28.92
CA GLN A 212 -6.04 -6.25 -30.15
C GLN A 212 -7.16 -5.23 -29.97
N ARG A 213 -7.78 -5.19 -28.80
CA ARG A 213 -8.90 -4.30 -28.46
C ARG A 213 -8.46 -3.03 -27.73
N ASP A 214 -7.14 -2.83 -27.65
CA ASP A 214 -6.44 -1.69 -27.07
C ASP A 214 -6.85 -1.36 -25.63
N PHE A 215 -6.89 -2.38 -24.77
CA PHE A 215 -7.03 -2.17 -23.33
C PHE A 215 -5.71 -1.70 -22.71
N ASP A 216 -5.75 -0.81 -21.73
CA ASP A 216 -4.53 -0.29 -21.08
C ASP A 216 -4.08 -1.19 -19.91
N LEU A 217 -5.03 -1.81 -19.21
CA LEU A 217 -4.82 -2.66 -18.05
C LEU A 217 -5.62 -3.97 -18.16
N VAL A 218 -5.00 -5.10 -17.83
CA VAL A 218 -5.70 -6.36 -17.53
C VAL A 218 -5.75 -6.54 -16.02
N LEU A 219 -6.95 -6.75 -15.47
CA LEU A 219 -7.14 -7.06 -14.06
C LEU A 219 -7.61 -8.51 -13.91
N THR A 220 -6.84 -9.32 -13.18
CA THR A 220 -7.16 -10.73 -12.97
C THR A 220 -7.35 -11.11 -11.52
N HIS A 221 -8.04 -12.23 -11.29
CA HIS A 221 -7.99 -12.90 -10.00
C HIS A 221 -6.64 -13.60 -9.88
N HIS A 222 -6.38 -14.59 -10.75
CA HIS A 222 -5.14 -15.34 -10.73
C HIS A 222 -3.93 -14.52 -11.21
N PRO A 223 -2.78 -14.58 -10.53
CA PRO A 223 -1.58 -13.86 -10.93
C PRO A 223 -1.11 -14.26 -12.33
N VAL A 224 -0.94 -13.26 -13.21
CA VAL A 224 -0.38 -13.47 -14.55
C VAL A 224 1.02 -14.09 -14.47
N ILE A 225 1.79 -13.69 -13.46
CA ILE A 225 3.05 -14.31 -13.10
C ILE A 225 2.88 -14.93 -11.72
N PHE A 226 2.62 -16.24 -11.63
CA PHE A 226 2.55 -16.90 -10.32
C PHE A 226 3.94 -17.30 -9.79
N ARG A 227 4.82 -17.76 -10.68
CA ARG A 227 6.21 -18.11 -10.36
C ARG A 227 7.17 -17.28 -11.20
N GLY A 228 8.32 -16.93 -10.62
CA GLY A 228 9.33 -16.12 -11.31
C GLY A 228 9.75 -16.72 -12.67
N LEU A 229 9.60 -15.92 -13.72
CA LEU A 229 9.98 -16.30 -15.08
C LEU A 229 11.50 -16.39 -15.22
N LYS A 230 12.00 -17.54 -15.71
CA LYS A 230 13.43 -17.75 -16.01
C LYS A 230 13.77 -17.47 -17.48
N THR A 231 12.77 -17.40 -18.34
CA THR A 231 12.91 -17.18 -19.78
C THR A 231 11.64 -16.50 -20.28
N LEU A 232 11.78 -15.58 -21.25
CA LEU A 232 10.66 -14.86 -21.85
C LEU A 232 10.31 -15.50 -23.19
N VAL A 233 9.17 -16.19 -23.26
CA VAL A 233 8.68 -16.84 -24.48
C VAL A 233 7.53 -16.03 -25.09
N PRO A 234 7.45 -15.86 -26.43
CA PRO A 234 6.46 -14.97 -27.04
C PRO A 234 4.99 -15.29 -26.78
N ASN A 235 4.67 -16.54 -26.40
CA ASN A 235 3.30 -16.96 -26.11
C ASN A 235 2.94 -16.92 -24.61
N ASP A 236 3.88 -16.50 -23.75
CA ASP A 236 3.60 -16.27 -22.34
C ASP A 236 2.71 -15.03 -22.18
N PRO A 237 1.62 -15.07 -21.39
CA PRO A 237 0.71 -13.94 -21.23
C PRO A 237 1.40 -12.66 -20.76
N ALA A 238 2.34 -12.76 -19.81
CA ALA A 238 3.07 -11.59 -19.31
C ALA A 238 3.96 -10.98 -20.41
N VAL A 239 4.58 -11.81 -21.24
CA VAL A 239 5.39 -11.36 -22.38
C VAL A 239 4.54 -10.70 -23.45
N ILE A 240 3.35 -11.24 -23.75
CA ILE A 240 2.40 -10.64 -24.70
C ILE A 240 1.97 -9.26 -24.21
N LEU A 241 1.58 -9.14 -22.95
CA LEU A 241 1.15 -7.86 -22.36
C LEU A 241 2.28 -6.83 -22.36
N ALA A 242 3.48 -7.22 -21.89
CA ALA A 242 4.63 -6.32 -21.86
C ALA A 242 5.04 -5.84 -23.27
N ALA A 243 5.10 -6.75 -24.25
CA ALA A 243 5.42 -6.41 -25.64
C ALA A 243 4.34 -5.54 -26.30
N GLY A 244 3.08 -5.69 -25.87
CA GLY A 244 1.96 -4.84 -26.29
C GLY A 244 1.86 -3.51 -25.56
N GLY A 245 2.76 -3.21 -24.63
CA GLY A 245 2.71 -1.99 -23.80
C GLY A 245 1.51 -1.95 -22.85
N LYS A 246 1.04 -3.12 -22.40
CA LYS A 246 -0.12 -3.28 -21.52
C LYS A 246 0.32 -3.52 -20.08
N ASN A 247 -0.54 -3.16 -19.14
CA ASN A 247 -0.32 -3.37 -17.71
C ASN A 247 -1.14 -4.56 -17.22
N ALA A 248 -0.73 -5.19 -16.11
CA ALA A 248 -1.49 -6.24 -15.45
C ALA A 248 -1.44 -6.11 -13.92
N LEU A 249 -2.61 -6.10 -13.30
CA LEU A 249 -2.81 -6.21 -11.86
C LEU A 249 -3.51 -7.54 -11.54
N SER A 250 -3.19 -8.13 -10.40
CA SER A 250 -3.88 -9.32 -9.91
C SER A 250 -4.33 -9.16 -8.45
N MET A 251 -5.46 -9.80 -8.12
CA MET A 251 -6.04 -9.86 -6.77
C MET A 251 -6.53 -11.28 -6.51
N HIS A 252 -5.65 -12.09 -5.94
CA HIS A 252 -5.81 -13.53 -5.76
C HIS A 252 -6.24 -13.82 -4.32
N THR A 253 -5.35 -14.40 -3.52
CA THR A 253 -5.68 -14.81 -2.14
C THR A 253 -6.08 -13.65 -1.23
N ASN A 254 -5.58 -12.43 -1.49
CA ASN A 254 -6.05 -11.25 -0.77
C ASN A 254 -7.55 -10.98 -0.97
N PHE A 255 -8.09 -11.28 -2.15
CA PHE A 255 -9.51 -11.16 -2.43
C PHE A 255 -10.31 -12.35 -1.88
N ASP A 256 -9.72 -13.55 -1.81
CA ASP A 256 -10.36 -14.71 -1.18
C ASP A 256 -10.57 -14.52 0.31
N SER A 257 -9.64 -13.84 0.97
CA SER A 257 -9.62 -13.58 2.42
C SER A 257 -10.24 -12.23 2.83
N ALA A 258 -10.55 -11.34 1.88
CA ALA A 258 -11.13 -10.04 2.18
C ALA A 258 -12.59 -10.14 2.64
N GLU A 259 -12.99 -9.28 3.58
CA GLU A 259 -14.40 -9.09 3.93
C GLU A 259 -15.16 -8.51 2.73
N GLY A 260 -16.24 -9.18 2.33
CA GLY A 260 -16.96 -8.85 1.09
C GLY A 260 -16.25 -9.35 -0.17
N GLY A 261 -15.24 -10.22 0.00
CA GLY A 261 -14.43 -10.81 -1.06
C GLY A 261 -15.06 -12.05 -1.70
N MET A 262 -14.22 -12.91 -2.29
CA MET A 262 -14.66 -14.06 -3.09
C MET A 262 -15.62 -14.97 -2.31
N ASN A 263 -15.21 -15.37 -1.11
CA ASN A 263 -15.95 -16.33 -0.29
C ASN A 263 -17.26 -15.75 0.25
N ASP A 264 -17.33 -14.45 0.55
CA ASP A 264 -18.58 -13.77 0.91
C ASP A 264 -19.58 -13.77 -0.24
N VAL A 265 -19.12 -13.42 -1.45
CA VAL A 265 -19.96 -13.40 -2.66
C VAL A 265 -20.46 -14.81 -2.96
N LEU A 266 -19.59 -15.83 -2.86
CA LEU A 266 -19.95 -17.23 -3.05
C LEU A 266 -21.02 -17.69 -2.04
N CYS A 267 -20.82 -17.43 -0.75
CA CYS A 267 -21.78 -17.78 0.30
C CYS A 267 -23.14 -17.11 0.06
N LYS A 268 -23.13 -15.82 -0.28
CA LYS A 268 -24.34 -15.05 -0.60
C LYS A 268 -25.10 -15.65 -1.79
N MET A 269 -24.39 -16.02 -2.85
CA MET A 269 -25.01 -16.64 -4.03
C MET A 269 -25.65 -18.00 -3.70
N LEU A 270 -25.00 -18.80 -2.86
CA LEU A 270 -25.52 -20.10 -2.42
C LEU A 270 -26.61 -20.01 -1.33
N GLY A 271 -26.88 -18.80 -0.82
CA GLY A 271 -27.83 -18.57 0.27
C GLY A 271 -27.36 -19.16 1.60
N LEU A 272 -26.05 -19.24 1.80
CA LEU A 272 -25.40 -19.71 3.02
C LEU A 272 -25.08 -18.51 3.93
N LYS A 273 -25.11 -18.73 5.25
CA LYS A 273 -24.83 -17.70 6.25
C LYS A 273 -23.46 -17.95 6.89
N PRO A 274 -22.44 -17.14 6.59
CA PRO A 274 -21.13 -17.25 7.24
C PRO A 274 -21.23 -17.08 8.77
N GLU A 275 -20.55 -17.95 9.51
CA GLU A 275 -20.46 -17.93 10.98
C GLU A 275 -19.03 -17.62 11.45
N SER A 276 -18.03 -18.29 10.86
CA SER A 276 -16.62 -18.13 11.20
C SER A 276 -15.73 -18.56 10.02
N ALA A 277 -14.44 -18.20 10.05
CA ALA A 277 -13.50 -18.63 9.01
C ALA A 277 -13.38 -20.16 8.95
N LEU A 278 -13.23 -20.75 7.77
CA LEU A 278 -13.01 -22.19 7.61
C LEU A 278 -11.59 -22.58 7.99
N HIS A 279 -10.60 -21.82 7.54
CA HIS A 279 -9.21 -21.93 7.92
C HIS A 279 -8.68 -20.56 8.35
N GLU A 280 -7.70 -20.53 9.24
CA GLU A 280 -7.04 -19.28 9.64
C GLU A 280 -5.55 -19.52 9.81
N GLU A 281 -4.74 -18.77 9.08
CA GLU A 281 -3.29 -18.77 9.19
C GLU A 281 -2.79 -17.34 9.44
N ASN A 282 -1.96 -17.16 10.46
CA ASN A 282 -1.40 -15.85 10.83
C ASN A 282 -2.44 -14.71 11.04
N GLY A 283 -3.66 -15.06 11.45
CA GLY A 283 -4.76 -14.10 11.65
C GLY A 283 -5.48 -13.69 10.37
N VAL A 284 -5.22 -14.39 9.26
CA VAL A 284 -5.94 -14.24 7.98
C VAL A 284 -6.83 -15.46 7.78
N GLY A 285 -8.13 -15.23 7.66
CA GLY A 285 -9.11 -16.28 7.40
C GLY A 285 -9.22 -16.63 5.92
N CYS A 286 -9.46 -17.90 5.60
CA CYS A 286 -9.79 -18.36 4.26
C CYS A 286 -11.01 -19.29 4.32
N GLY A 287 -11.98 -19.05 3.42
CA GLY A 287 -13.26 -19.75 3.42
C GLY A 287 -14.10 -19.49 4.67
N TYR A 288 -15.30 -20.08 4.71
CA TYR A 288 -16.24 -19.94 5.81
C TYR A 288 -16.80 -21.28 6.27
N VAL A 289 -17.01 -21.40 7.57
CA VAL A 289 -18.05 -22.28 8.12
C VAL A 289 -19.36 -21.52 8.05
N CYS A 290 -20.37 -22.14 7.49
CA CYS A 290 -21.69 -21.57 7.30
C CYS A 290 -22.78 -22.42 7.94
N GLU A 291 -23.81 -21.74 8.45
CA GLU A 291 -25.08 -22.37 8.80
C GLU A 291 -25.98 -22.50 7.57
N CYS A 292 -26.76 -23.59 7.54
CA CYS A 292 -27.80 -23.81 6.56
C CYS A 292 -28.97 -24.57 7.20
N ASP A 293 -30.19 -24.38 6.66
CA ASP A 293 -31.39 -25.04 7.17
C ASP A 293 -32.14 -25.73 6.02
N GLY A 294 -32.73 -26.90 6.29
CA GLY A 294 -33.71 -27.52 5.41
C GLY A 294 -33.16 -27.95 4.05
N MET A 295 -31.91 -28.43 4.00
CA MET A 295 -31.36 -29.03 2.79
C MET A 295 -30.41 -30.20 3.09
N ASN A 296 -30.19 -31.05 2.10
CA ASN A 296 -29.15 -32.09 2.11
C ASN A 296 -28.01 -31.77 1.14
N VAL A 297 -26.98 -32.63 1.11
CA VAL A 297 -25.78 -32.44 0.29
C VAL A 297 -26.11 -32.38 -1.22
N ARG A 298 -27.03 -33.23 -1.69
CA ARG A 298 -27.45 -33.25 -3.09
C ARG A 298 -28.13 -31.94 -3.48
N GLU A 299 -29.00 -31.42 -2.62
CA GLU A 299 -29.70 -30.16 -2.87
C GLU A 299 -28.73 -28.98 -2.88
N LEU A 300 -27.74 -28.95 -1.98
CA LEU A 300 -26.68 -27.95 -2.01
C LEU A 300 -25.82 -28.06 -3.27
N ALA A 301 -25.45 -29.27 -3.69
CA ALA A 301 -24.68 -29.50 -4.92
C ALA A 301 -25.48 -29.06 -6.16
N GLN A 302 -26.78 -29.36 -6.21
CA GLN A 302 -27.66 -28.92 -7.29
C GLN A 302 -27.81 -27.40 -7.29
N ARG A 303 -27.97 -26.77 -6.12
CA ARG A 303 -28.01 -25.32 -6.00
C ARG A 303 -26.72 -24.68 -6.50
N ALA A 304 -25.56 -25.22 -6.11
CA ALA A 304 -24.26 -24.73 -6.59
C ALA A 304 -24.18 -24.84 -8.12
N LYS A 305 -24.60 -25.97 -8.68
CA LYS A 305 -24.67 -26.17 -10.13
C LYS A 305 -25.50 -25.08 -10.83
N ASP A 306 -26.70 -24.83 -10.34
CA ASP A 306 -27.65 -23.93 -10.99
C ASP A 306 -27.25 -22.46 -10.83
N VAL A 307 -26.82 -22.07 -9.63
CA VAL A 307 -26.47 -20.68 -9.29
C VAL A 307 -25.14 -20.26 -9.93
N LEU A 308 -24.14 -21.14 -9.94
CA LEU A 308 -22.82 -20.84 -10.48
C LEU A 308 -22.70 -21.18 -11.98
N GLY A 309 -23.72 -21.85 -12.55
CA GLY A 309 -23.72 -22.27 -13.94
C GLY A 309 -22.74 -23.40 -14.24
N CYS A 310 -22.42 -24.25 -13.25
CA CYS A 310 -21.48 -25.36 -13.42
C CYS A 310 -21.99 -26.34 -14.47
N ARG A 311 -21.10 -26.77 -15.37
CA ARG A 311 -21.44 -27.85 -16.32
C ARG A 311 -21.62 -29.19 -15.61
N VAL A 312 -20.70 -29.49 -14.69
CA VAL A 312 -20.68 -30.70 -13.85
C VAL A 312 -20.39 -30.30 -12.41
N VAL A 313 -21.03 -30.99 -11.47
CA VAL A 313 -20.70 -30.95 -10.04
C VAL A 313 -20.50 -32.38 -9.60
N ARG A 314 -19.40 -32.66 -8.88
CA ARG A 314 -19.13 -33.97 -8.27
C ARG A 314 -19.38 -33.86 -6.78
N PHE A 315 -19.98 -34.87 -6.16
CA PHE A 315 -20.16 -34.86 -4.71
C PHE A 315 -20.14 -36.28 -4.12
N SER A 316 -19.77 -36.38 -2.85
CA SER A 316 -19.99 -37.55 -1.98
C SER A 316 -21.09 -37.25 -0.96
N GLY A 317 -21.60 -38.27 -0.27
CA GLY A 317 -22.66 -38.11 0.73
C GLY A 317 -24.08 -38.30 0.20
N GLY A 318 -25.06 -38.11 1.09
CA GLY A 318 -26.43 -38.58 0.89
C GLY A 318 -27.54 -37.56 1.20
N GLU A 319 -28.74 -38.09 1.40
CA GLU A 319 -30.00 -37.33 1.56
C GLU A 319 -30.23 -36.81 3.00
N SER A 320 -29.27 -37.02 3.91
CA SER A 320 -29.36 -36.54 5.28
C SER A 320 -29.33 -35.02 5.33
N GLU A 321 -30.16 -34.46 6.21
CA GLU A 321 -30.18 -33.02 6.45
C GLU A 321 -28.85 -32.55 7.02
N ILE A 322 -28.35 -31.44 6.45
CA ILE A 322 -27.14 -30.75 6.90
C ILE A 322 -27.52 -29.43 7.53
N SER A 323 -26.73 -29.02 8.51
CA SER A 323 -26.86 -27.74 9.21
C SER A 323 -25.59 -26.90 9.15
N ARG A 324 -24.43 -27.52 8.88
CA ARG A 324 -23.13 -26.86 8.87
C ARG A 324 -22.29 -27.23 7.65
N VAL A 325 -21.84 -26.22 6.91
CA VAL A 325 -21.14 -26.34 5.62
C VAL A 325 -19.81 -25.61 5.70
N GLY A 326 -18.71 -26.27 5.34
CA GLY A 326 -17.46 -25.60 5.01
C GLY A 326 -17.50 -25.12 3.56
N VAL A 327 -17.14 -23.88 3.29
CA VAL A 327 -17.11 -23.28 1.95
C VAL A 327 -15.75 -22.66 1.70
N CYS A 328 -15.14 -22.97 0.57
CA CYS A 328 -13.94 -22.29 0.09
C CYS A 328 -13.96 -22.27 -1.44
N SER A 329 -13.90 -21.09 -2.06
CA SER A 329 -13.69 -20.97 -3.51
C SER A 329 -12.35 -21.61 -3.93
N GLY A 330 -12.22 -21.92 -5.22
CA GLY A 330 -10.97 -22.43 -5.77
C GLY A 330 -10.63 -23.83 -5.29
N SER A 331 -9.36 -24.07 -4.97
CA SER A 331 -8.83 -25.38 -4.58
C SER A 331 -8.77 -25.59 -3.06
N GLY A 332 -9.92 -25.58 -2.39
CA GLY A 332 -10.04 -25.69 -0.92
C GLY A 332 -10.01 -27.12 -0.36
N GLY A 333 -9.70 -28.14 -1.16
CA GLY A 333 -9.70 -29.55 -0.70
C GLY A 333 -8.71 -29.83 0.46
N SER A 334 -7.68 -29.01 0.63
CA SER A 334 -6.76 -29.09 1.77
C SER A 334 -7.41 -28.74 3.11
N PHE A 335 -8.55 -28.02 3.11
CA PHE A 335 -9.26 -27.62 4.33
C PHE A 335 -10.29 -28.65 4.80
N LEU A 336 -10.27 -29.87 4.26
CA LEU A 336 -11.16 -30.94 4.70
C LEU A 336 -10.99 -31.24 6.20
N ALA A 337 -9.76 -31.27 6.70
CA ALA A 337 -9.49 -31.48 8.11
C ALA A 337 -10.05 -30.34 8.97
N ASP A 338 -9.84 -29.08 8.57
CA ASP A 338 -10.43 -27.92 9.26
C ASP A 338 -11.96 -27.98 9.29
N ALA A 339 -12.58 -28.38 8.17
CA ALA A 339 -14.03 -28.55 8.07
C ALA A 339 -14.53 -29.60 9.07
N ALA A 340 -13.85 -30.75 9.15
CA ALA A 340 -14.17 -31.83 10.08
C ALA A 340 -14.02 -31.38 11.54
N GLU A 341 -12.92 -30.71 11.88
CA GLU A 341 -12.65 -30.18 13.22
C GLU A 341 -13.70 -29.15 13.65
N LYS A 342 -14.20 -28.34 12.70
CA LYS A 342 -15.26 -27.35 12.92
C LYS A 342 -16.68 -27.94 12.84
N GLY A 343 -16.80 -29.26 12.73
CA GLY A 343 -18.08 -29.97 12.72
C GLY A 343 -18.91 -29.76 11.47
N CYS A 344 -18.30 -29.37 10.35
CA CYS A 344 -18.98 -29.28 9.07
C CYS A 344 -19.35 -30.69 8.60
N GLN A 345 -20.57 -30.84 8.07
CA GLN A 345 -21.06 -32.10 7.52
C GLN A 345 -20.71 -32.24 6.03
N VAL A 346 -20.37 -31.12 5.38
CA VAL A 346 -19.97 -31.07 3.99
C VAL A 346 -18.95 -29.94 3.77
N LEU A 347 -17.97 -30.17 2.90
CA LEU A 347 -17.07 -29.15 2.33
C LEU A 347 -17.46 -28.88 0.88
N LEU A 348 -17.80 -27.65 0.53
CA LEU A 348 -18.03 -27.17 -0.82
C LEU A 348 -16.84 -26.37 -1.31
N THR A 349 -16.22 -26.82 -2.41
CA THR A 349 -15.06 -26.18 -3.03
C THR A 349 -14.92 -26.58 -4.51
N GLY A 350 -13.77 -26.30 -5.12
CA GLY A 350 -13.36 -26.75 -6.46
C GLY A 350 -12.08 -27.62 -6.42
N ASP A 351 -11.71 -28.18 -7.58
CA ASP A 351 -10.45 -28.93 -7.78
C ASP A 351 -10.19 -30.09 -6.79
N VAL A 352 -11.26 -30.76 -6.37
CA VAL A 352 -11.16 -31.82 -5.37
C VAL A 352 -10.54 -33.08 -6.00
N LYS A 353 -9.45 -33.55 -5.40
CA LYS A 353 -8.77 -34.79 -5.79
C LYS A 353 -9.50 -36.02 -5.26
N HIS A 354 -9.23 -37.17 -5.88
CA HIS A 354 -9.89 -38.42 -5.53
C HIS A 354 -9.66 -38.84 -4.07
N ASP A 355 -8.44 -38.70 -3.57
CA ASP A 355 -8.07 -38.98 -2.18
C ASP A 355 -8.85 -38.12 -1.19
N VAL A 356 -9.08 -36.84 -1.49
CA VAL A 356 -9.90 -35.95 -0.63
C VAL A 356 -11.34 -36.45 -0.49
N PHE A 357 -11.94 -37.02 -1.54
CA PHE A 357 -13.27 -37.63 -1.43
C PHE A 357 -13.26 -38.87 -0.50
N ILE A 358 -12.20 -39.69 -0.57
CA ILE A 358 -12.06 -40.88 0.27
C ILE A 358 -11.82 -40.48 1.73
N ASP A 359 -10.96 -39.49 1.97
CA ASP A 359 -10.70 -38.96 3.30
C ASP A 359 -11.96 -38.33 3.90
N GLY A 360 -12.76 -37.63 3.09
CA GLY A 360 -14.04 -37.06 3.52
C GLY A 360 -15.00 -38.15 4.00
N GLU A 361 -15.16 -39.23 3.22
CA GLU A 361 -15.97 -40.39 3.61
C GLU A 361 -15.48 -40.99 4.94
N ASN A 362 -14.16 -41.17 5.11
CA ASN A 362 -13.58 -41.71 6.34
C ASN A 362 -13.76 -40.79 7.56
N MET A 363 -13.82 -39.47 7.35
CA MET A 363 -14.04 -38.46 8.38
C MET A 363 -15.54 -38.19 8.65
N GLY A 364 -16.45 -38.74 7.84
CA GLY A 364 -17.87 -38.44 7.91
C GLY A 364 -18.22 -37.03 7.40
N VAL A 365 -17.37 -36.44 6.55
CA VAL A 365 -17.57 -35.13 5.92
C VAL A 365 -17.78 -35.33 4.43
N SER A 366 -18.97 -34.99 3.94
CA SER A 366 -19.25 -35.02 2.51
C SER A 366 -18.44 -33.97 1.77
N VAL A 367 -18.17 -34.16 0.48
CA VAL A 367 -17.44 -33.16 -0.32
C VAL A 367 -18.23 -32.84 -1.56
N ILE A 368 -18.33 -31.56 -1.90
CA ILE A 368 -18.90 -31.04 -3.15
C ILE A 368 -17.77 -30.33 -3.90
N ASP A 369 -17.51 -30.79 -5.11
CA ASP A 369 -16.66 -30.13 -6.09
C ASP A 369 -17.54 -29.45 -7.14
N ALA A 370 -17.65 -28.13 -7.02
CA ALA A 370 -18.38 -27.26 -7.93
C ALA A 370 -17.51 -26.69 -9.07
N GLY A 371 -16.24 -27.12 -9.16
CA GLY A 371 -15.27 -26.69 -10.16
C GLY A 371 -14.65 -25.33 -9.86
N HIS A 372 -13.32 -25.25 -9.98
CA HIS A 372 -12.52 -24.07 -9.66
C HIS A 372 -13.03 -22.81 -10.37
N PHE A 373 -13.13 -22.87 -11.71
CA PHE A 373 -13.62 -21.76 -12.53
C PHE A 373 -14.98 -21.23 -12.07
N TYR A 374 -15.95 -22.10 -11.78
CA TYR A 374 -17.30 -21.65 -11.44
C TYR A 374 -17.39 -21.04 -10.04
N THR A 375 -16.60 -21.54 -9.09
CA THR A 375 -16.56 -20.98 -7.74
C THR A 375 -15.91 -19.60 -7.67
N GLU A 376 -15.11 -19.23 -8.67
CA GLU A 376 -14.32 -17.99 -8.65
C GLU A 376 -14.68 -17.01 -9.76
N ASN A 377 -15.27 -17.44 -10.88
CA ASN A 377 -15.57 -16.56 -12.00
C ASN A 377 -16.58 -15.45 -11.64
N ILE A 378 -17.27 -15.58 -10.50
CA ILE A 378 -18.05 -14.52 -9.84
C ILE A 378 -17.23 -13.23 -9.65
N PHE A 379 -15.91 -13.37 -9.51
CA PHE A 379 -14.92 -12.30 -9.54
C PHE A 379 -15.14 -11.30 -10.66
N CYS A 380 -15.31 -11.79 -11.89
CA CYS A 380 -15.26 -10.95 -13.08
C CYS A 380 -16.37 -9.92 -13.09
N GLU A 381 -17.60 -10.35 -12.80
CA GLU A 381 -18.77 -9.47 -12.71
C GLU A 381 -18.68 -8.55 -11.49
N PHE A 382 -18.23 -9.08 -10.35
CA PHE A 382 -18.07 -8.30 -9.13
C PHE A 382 -17.10 -7.13 -9.33
N ILE A 383 -15.86 -7.40 -9.73
CA ILE A 383 -14.84 -6.35 -9.85
C ILE A 383 -15.11 -5.41 -11.03
N ALA A 384 -15.70 -5.91 -12.12
CA ALA A 384 -16.13 -5.04 -13.21
C ALA A 384 -17.22 -4.05 -12.76
N GLY A 385 -18.15 -4.48 -11.91
CA GLY A 385 -19.16 -3.61 -11.29
C GLY A 385 -18.53 -2.57 -10.37
N GLU A 386 -17.66 -3.01 -9.46
CA GLU A 386 -16.94 -2.14 -8.52
C GLU A 386 -16.10 -1.08 -9.24
N LEU A 387 -15.37 -1.47 -10.29
CA LEU A 387 -14.59 -0.53 -11.11
C LEU A 387 -15.48 0.48 -11.84
N LYS A 388 -16.60 0.04 -12.44
CA LYS A 388 -17.54 0.95 -13.11
C LYS A 388 -18.17 1.94 -12.14
N ASN A 389 -18.48 1.50 -10.92
CA ASN A 389 -19.03 2.34 -9.87
C ASN A 389 -18.00 3.38 -9.38
N LYS A 390 -16.74 2.97 -9.21
CA LYS A 390 -15.68 3.83 -8.69
C LYS A 390 -15.09 4.77 -9.74
N PHE A 391 -14.94 4.30 -10.97
CA PHE A 391 -14.26 4.98 -12.07
C PHE A 391 -15.17 5.06 -13.30
N SER A 392 -16.14 5.98 -13.26
CA SER A 392 -17.20 6.11 -14.28
C SER A 392 -16.71 6.36 -15.70
N ASP A 393 -15.51 6.92 -15.84
CA ASP A 393 -14.92 7.29 -17.13
C ASP A 393 -14.09 6.15 -17.76
N LEU A 394 -13.89 5.03 -17.05
CA LEU A 394 -13.16 3.89 -17.57
C LEU A 394 -14.05 2.98 -18.43
N ARG A 395 -13.51 2.58 -19.57
CA ARG A 395 -14.05 1.44 -20.32
C ARG A 395 -13.69 0.15 -19.60
N VAL A 396 -14.64 -0.44 -18.89
CA VAL A 396 -14.45 -1.72 -18.18
C VAL A 396 -15.25 -2.83 -18.86
N GLU A 397 -14.56 -3.87 -19.28
CA GLU A 397 -15.17 -5.03 -19.93
C GLU A 397 -14.58 -6.33 -19.40
N ILE A 398 -15.40 -7.39 -19.37
CA ILE A 398 -14.92 -8.75 -19.11
C ILE A 398 -14.45 -9.33 -20.44
N ALA A 399 -13.30 -10.00 -20.44
CA ALA A 399 -12.72 -10.60 -21.64
C ALA A 399 -13.69 -11.62 -22.25
N VAL A 400 -13.89 -11.53 -23.57
CA VAL A 400 -14.71 -12.52 -24.29
C VAL A 400 -14.03 -13.89 -24.30
N SER A 401 -12.70 -13.90 -24.24
CA SER A 401 -11.89 -15.10 -24.09
C SER A 401 -11.75 -15.61 -22.65
N ASN A 402 -12.40 -14.97 -21.66
CA ASN A 402 -12.52 -15.51 -20.31
C ASN A 402 -13.51 -16.68 -20.30
N ARG A 403 -12.98 -17.91 -20.25
CA ARG A 403 -13.77 -19.14 -20.25
C ARG A 403 -13.06 -20.23 -19.46
N ASP A 404 -13.85 -21.17 -18.97
CA ASP A 404 -13.33 -22.46 -18.53
C ASP A 404 -12.68 -23.17 -19.73
N ILE A 405 -11.39 -23.47 -19.63
CA ILE A 405 -10.65 -24.20 -20.66
C ILE A 405 -10.93 -25.71 -20.61
N VAL A 406 -11.56 -26.18 -19.52
CA VAL A 406 -11.90 -27.58 -19.33
C VAL A 406 -13.25 -27.87 -19.98
N GLU A 407 -13.23 -28.83 -20.89
CA GLU A 407 -14.44 -29.36 -21.52
C GLU A 407 -14.85 -30.67 -20.82
N VAL A 408 -16.16 -30.84 -20.62
CA VAL A 408 -16.75 -32.02 -19.98
C VAL A 408 -17.67 -32.72 -20.98
N ILE A 409 -17.69 -34.06 -20.95
CA ILE A 409 -18.50 -34.92 -21.83
C ILE A 409 -19.64 -35.54 -21.02
#